data_AF-A0A4D4JRA7-F1
#
_entry.id   AF-A0A4D4JRA7-F1
#
_cell.length_a   1.000
_cell.length_b   1.000
_cell.length_c   1.000
_cell.angle_alpha   90.00
_cell.angle_beta   90.00
_cell.angle_gamma   90.00
#
_symmetry.space_group_name_H-M   'P 1'
#
loop_
_entity.id
_entity.type
_entity.pdbx_description
1 polymer ?
#
loop_
_entity_poly.entity_id
_entity_poly.type
_entity_poly.pdbx_seq_one_letter_code
_entity_poly.pdbx_strand_id
1 'polypeptide(L)'
;MNIATKRWLPHTISAAALLVLLYPLAWLLATSLKPADEVMTSLDLWPSRLEWSNYTTALDGVSGVTVTHLLGNTLLIAGVPSSATSCPARWPPTPSPGCASG
;
A
#
# COMPACT_ATOMS: atom_id res chain seq x y z
N MET A 1 19.85 38.18 4.04
CA MET A 1 19.38 36.80 4.34
C MET A 1 20.54 36.01 4.93
N ASN A 2 20.38 35.56 6.16
CA ASN A 2 21.39 34.98 7.05
C ASN A 2 21.75 33.58 6.54
N ILE A 3 23.05 33.25 6.45
CA ILE A 3 23.54 31.95 5.95
C ILE A 3 22.89 30.77 6.71
N ALA A 4 22.66 30.95 8.02
CA ALA A 4 21.93 30.00 8.86
C ALA A 4 20.50 29.74 8.34
N THR A 5 19.72 30.79 8.06
CA THR A 5 18.33 30.68 7.56
C THR A 5 18.24 29.94 6.23
N LYS A 6 19.21 30.12 5.32
CA LYS A 6 19.25 29.40 4.03
C LYS A 6 19.43 27.88 4.20
N ARG A 7 20.10 27.44 5.27
CA ARG A 7 20.31 26.03 5.60
C ARG A 7 19.06 25.38 6.20
N TRP A 8 18.31 26.10 7.03
CA TRP A 8 17.09 25.58 7.66
C TRP A 8 15.90 25.54 6.70
N LEU A 9 15.85 26.46 5.74
CA LEU A 9 14.77 26.57 4.77
C LEU A 9 14.40 25.25 4.05
N PRO A 10 15.35 24.47 3.46
CA PRO A 10 15.00 23.20 2.83
C PRO A 10 14.45 22.18 3.83
N HIS A 11 15.03 22.09 5.04
CA HIS A 11 14.58 21.16 6.07
C HIS A 11 13.15 21.46 6.52
N THR A 12 12.82 22.75 6.73
CA THR A 12 11.47 23.18 7.11
C THR A 12 10.46 22.94 6.00
N ILE A 13 10.83 23.16 4.73
CA ILE A 13 9.96 22.91 3.58
C ILE A 13 9.71 21.41 3.42
N SER A 14 10.76 20.58 3.51
CA SER A 14 10.64 19.12 3.45
C SER A 14 9.81 18.56 4.60
N ALA A 15 9.97 19.08 5.82
CA ALA A 15 9.15 18.68 6.97
C ALA A 15 7.68 19.07 6.79
N ALA A 16 7.39 20.28 6.31
CA ALA A 16 6.02 20.70 6.00
C ALA A 16 5.39 19.86 4.91
N ALA A 17 6.12 19.58 3.82
CA ALA A 17 5.65 18.71 2.74
C ALA A 17 5.36 17.29 3.24
N LEU A 18 6.22 16.74 4.11
CA LEU A 18 5.99 15.44 4.75
C LEU A 18 4.70 15.44 5.58
N LEU A 19 4.44 16.48 6.37
CA LEU A 19 3.21 16.58 7.16
C LEU A 19 1.95 16.62 6.28
N VAL A 20 2.00 17.33 5.16
CA VAL A 20 0.89 17.36 4.19
C VAL A 20 0.64 15.97 3.59
N LEU A 21 1.70 15.23 3.24
CA LEU A 21 1.58 13.86 2.73
C LEU A 21 1.12 12.86 3.79
N LEU A 22 1.50 13.07 5.05
CA LEU A 22 1.10 12.20 6.16
C LEU A 22 -0.33 12.44 6.65
N TYR A 23 -0.89 13.65 6.46
CA TYR A 23 -2.27 13.95 6.84
C TYR A 23 -3.31 12.92 6.36
N PRO A 24 -3.39 12.58 5.05
CA PRO A 24 -4.32 11.56 4.58
C PRO A 24 -4.01 10.15 5.10
N LEU A 25 -2.73 9.84 5.39
CA LEU A 25 -2.35 8.57 6.02
C LEU A 25 -2.83 8.47 7.47
N ALA A 26 -2.66 9.54 8.24
CA ALA A 26 -3.16 9.64 9.61
C ALA A 26 -4.68 9.51 9.64
N TRP A 27 -5.36 10.16 8.69
CA TRP A 27 -6.81 10.03 8.54
C TRP A 27 -7.25 8.61 8.15
N LEU A 28 -6.51 7.93 7.26
CA LEU A 28 -6.78 6.55 6.90
C LEU A 28 -6.63 5.58 8.09
N LEU A 29 -5.61 5.78 8.93
CA LEU A 29 -5.41 4.97 10.13
C LEU A 29 -6.48 5.24 11.20
N ALA A 30 -6.89 6.50 11.35
CA ALA A 30 -7.97 6.84 12.26
C ALA A 30 -9.31 6.23 11.82
N THR A 31 -9.61 6.28 10.53
CA THR A 31 -10.83 5.70 9.97
C THR A 31 -10.85 4.17 10.02
N SER A 32 -9.70 3.48 9.91
CA SER A 32 -9.65 2.01 10.07
C SER A 32 -9.98 1.53 11.49
N LEU A 33 -9.71 2.38 12.50
CA LEU A 33 -10.00 2.11 13.92
C LEU A 33 -11.37 2.65 14.38
N LYS A 34 -12.11 3.32 13.50
CA LYS A 34 -13.37 4.00 13.80
C LYS A 34 -14.57 3.04 13.64
N PRO A 35 -15.61 3.11 14.50
CA PRO A 35 -16.79 2.27 14.36
C PRO A 35 -17.58 2.61 13.09
N ALA A 36 -18.17 1.59 12.44
CA ALA A 36 -18.80 1.69 11.11
C ALA A 36 -19.86 2.80 11.01
N ASP A 37 -20.62 3.03 12.07
CA ASP A 37 -21.67 4.07 12.12
C ASP A 37 -21.10 5.50 12.09
N GLU A 38 -19.87 5.68 12.58
CA GLU A 38 -19.22 6.99 12.73
C GLU A 38 -18.35 7.35 11.50
N VAL A 39 -17.89 6.36 10.72
CA VAL A 39 -17.08 6.58 9.50
C VAL A 39 -17.86 7.35 8.44
N MET A 40 -19.18 7.13 8.33
CA MET A 40 -20.02 7.78 7.31
C MET A 40 -20.61 9.12 7.77
N THR A 41 -20.63 9.38 9.08
CA THR A 41 -21.36 10.51 9.68
C THR A 41 -20.45 11.61 10.20
N SER A 42 -19.15 11.36 10.36
CA SER A 42 -18.20 12.33 10.92
C SER A 42 -16.90 12.40 10.11
N LEU A 43 -16.38 13.62 9.93
CA LEU A 43 -15.08 13.88 9.29
C LEU A 43 -13.95 14.08 10.31
N ASP A 44 -14.21 13.83 11.58
CA ASP A 44 -13.23 14.02 12.65
C ASP A 44 -12.03 13.09 12.50
N LEU A 45 -10.84 13.66 12.66
CA LEU A 45 -9.57 12.94 12.57
C LEU A 45 -9.37 11.96 13.74
N TRP A 46 -10.05 12.15 14.87
CA TRP A 46 -9.93 11.30 16.04
C TRP A 46 -11.20 10.44 16.20
N PRO A 47 -11.09 9.12 16.42
CA PRO A 47 -12.25 8.26 16.65
C PRO A 47 -12.83 8.48 18.06
N SER A 48 -14.16 8.43 18.20
CA SER A 48 -14.81 8.53 19.52
C SER A 48 -14.52 7.31 20.41
N ARG A 49 -14.41 6.14 19.79
CA ARG A 49 -14.06 4.84 20.40
C ARG A 49 -13.12 4.09 19.47
N LEU A 50 -12.10 3.45 20.04
CA LEU A 50 -11.22 2.54 19.30
C LEU A 50 -11.90 1.17 19.14
N GLU A 51 -12.16 0.79 17.90
CA GLU A 51 -12.87 -0.45 17.56
C GLU A 51 -11.93 -1.45 16.87
N TRP A 52 -11.31 -2.32 17.68
CA TRP A 52 -10.37 -3.34 17.20
C TRP A 52 -11.05 -4.48 16.44
N SER A 53 -12.36 -4.66 16.63
CA SER A 53 -13.15 -5.70 15.96
C SER A 53 -13.13 -5.56 14.43
N ASN A 54 -12.94 -4.34 13.91
CA ASN A 54 -12.75 -4.08 12.48
C ASN A 54 -11.61 -4.92 11.88
N TYR A 55 -10.51 -5.10 12.61
CA TYR A 55 -9.36 -5.88 12.14
C TYR A 55 -9.62 -7.38 12.22
N THR A 56 -10.25 -7.87 13.28
CA THR A 56 -10.59 -9.30 13.39
C THR A 56 -11.58 -9.70 12.30
N THR A 57 -12.63 -8.89 12.09
CA THR A 57 -13.60 -9.11 11.02
C THR A 57 -12.97 -8.99 9.63
N ALA A 58 -12.05 -8.05 9.43
CA ALA A 58 -11.34 -7.95 8.17
C ALA A 58 -10.50 -9.21 7.90
N LEU A 59 -9.80 -9.75 8.91
CA LEU A 59 -8.96 -10.94 8.77
C LEU A 59 -9.77 -12.22 8.48
N ASP A 60 -10.98 -12.34 9.04
CA ASP A 60 -11.91 -13.44 8.75
C ASP A 60 -12.27 -13.53 7.26
N GLY A 61 -12.14 -12.41 6.54
CA GLY A 61 -12.29 -12.35 5.10
C GLY A 61 -13.67 -11.94 4.62
N VAL A 62 -13.78 -11.78 3.31
CA VAL A 62 -15.01 -11.32 2.64
C VAL A 62 -15.44 -12.37 1.64
N SER A 63 -16.75 -12.69 1.61
CA SER A 63 -17.33 -13.66 0.67
C SER A 63 -16.70 -15.06 0.74
N GLY A 64 -16.28 -15.49 1.93
CA GLY A 64 -15.67 -16.81 2.16
C GLY A 64 -14.18 -16.92 1.79
N VAL A 65 -13.54 -15.82 1.41
CA VAL A 65 -12.10 -15.77 1.10
C VAL A 65 -11.36 -14.96 2.17
N THR A 66 -10.42 -15.60 2.85
CA THR A 66 -9.64 -14.97 3.92
C THR A 66 -8.63 -13.95 3.36
N VAL A 67 -8.29 -12.95 4.16
CA VAL A 67 -7.26 -11.95 3.79
C VAL A 67 -5.92 -12.62 3.51
N THR A 68 -5.57 -13.68 4.25
CA THR A 68 -4.35 -14.46 4.02
C THR A 68 -4.31 -15.06 2.62
N HIS A 69 -5.44 -15.53 2.09
CA HIS A 69 -5.51 -16.08 0.74
C HIS A 69 -5.34 -14.97 -0.31
N LEU A 70 -5.95 -13.80 -0.11
CA LEU A 70 -5.80 -12.65 -1.00
C LEU A 70 -4.35 -12.14 -1.04
N LEU A 71 -3.75 -11.95 0.14
CA LEU A 71 -2.36 -11.51 0.28
C LEU A 71 -1.39 -12.55 -0.30
N GLY A 72 -1.64 -13.84 -0.06
CA GLY A 72 -0.87 -14.94 -0.62
C GLY A 72 -0.88 -14.95 -2.15
N ASN A 73 -2.05 -14.80 -2.77
CA ASN A 73 -2.17 -14.76 -4.23
C ASN A 73 -1.41 -13.58 -4.84
N THR A 74 -1.56 -12.37 -4.27
CA THR A 74 -0.82 -11.20 -4.75
C THR A 74 0.68 -11.35 -4.54
N LEU A 75 1.11 -11.89 -3.39
CA LEU A 75 2.52 -12.14 -3.12
C LEU A 75 3.11 -13.17 -4.08
N LEU A 76 2.37 -14.22 -4.43
CA LEU A 76 2.80 -15.20 -5.43
C LEU A 76 2.96 -14.54 -6.80
N ILE A 77 1.98 -13.75 -7.27
CA ILE A 77 2.05 -13.11 -8.58
C ILE A 77 3.18 -12.05 -8.65
N ALA A 78 3.31 -11.22 -7.61
CA ALA A 78 4.35 -10.18 -7.55
C ALA A 78 5.75 -10.77 -7.28
N GLY A 79 5.80 -11.87 -6.53
CA GLY A 79 7.00 -12.55 -6.09
C GLY A 79 7.46 -13.68 -7.00
N VAL A 80 6.70 -14.09 -8.02
CA VAL A 80 7.22 -14.91 -9.12
C VAL A 80 8.41 -14.14 -9.68
N PRO A 81 9.64 -14.62 -9.49
CA PRO A 81 10.80 -13.88 -9.92
C PRO A 81 10.76 -13.86 -11.44
N SER A 82 10.88 -12.67 -12.01
CA SER A 82 10.99 -12.42 -13.45
C SER A 82 12.13 -13.21 -14.12
N SER A 83 12.94 -13.95 -13.36
CA SER A 83 14.02 -14.83 -13.84
C SER A 83 13.52 -16.07 -14.59
N ALA A 84 12.30 -16.53 -14.37
CA ALA A 84 11.70 -17.60 -15.20
C ALA A 84 11.28 -17.11 -16.60
N THR A 85 11.23 -15.78 -16.82
CA THR A 85 10.98 -15.17 -18.13
C THR A 85 12.25 -14.60 -18.77
N SER A 86 13.43 -15.12 -18.40
CA SER A 86 14.66 -14.87 -19.18
C SER A 86 14.59 -15.46 -20.59
N CYS A 87 13.63 -16.35 -20.87
CA CYS A 87 13.12 -16.49 -22.22
C CYS A 87 12.11 -15.37 -22.44
N PRO A 88 12.35 -14.38 -23.32
CA PRO A 88 11.31 -13.45 -23.68
C PRO A 88 10.22 -14.29 -24.34
N ALA A 89 9.15 -14.56 -23.61
CA ALA A 89 7.84 -14.73 -24.21
C ALA A 89 7.46 -13.36 -24.79
N ARG A 90 8.16 -12.98 -25.87
CA ARG A 90 7.78 -11.92 -26.76
C ARG A 90 6.48 -12.43 -27.37
N TRP A 91 5.36 -12.00 -26.82
CA TRP A 91 4.14 -11.89 -27.61
C TRP A 91 4.51 -11.04 -28.84
N PRO A 92 4.55 -11.57 -30.08
CA PRO A 92 3.77 -12.68 -30.67
C PRO A 92 4.50 -14.03 -30.83
N PRO A 93 3.77 -15.15 -31.01
CA PRO A 93 4.35 -16.49 -31.22
C PRO A 93 5.00 -16.59 -32.61
N THR A 94 6.26 -16.23 -32.73
CA THR A 94 7.08 -16.66 -33.87
C THR A 94 7.81 -17.95 -33.52
N PRO A 95 7.85 -18.94 -34.42
CA PRO A 95 8.65 -20.14 -34.22
C PRO A 95 10.13 -19.77 -34.42
N SER A 96 10.92 -19.70 -33.35
CA SER A 96 12.37 -19.55 -33.45
C SER A 96 13.06 -20.83 -32.98
N PRO A 97 13.81 -21.52 -33.86
CA PRO A 97 14.55 -22.73 -33.50
C PRO A 97 15.88 -22.29 -32.88
N GLY A 98 16.11 -22.53 -31.59
CA GLY A 98 17.43 -22.21 -31.03
C GLY A 98 17.62 -22.36 -29.54
N CYS A 99 16.57 -22.39 -28.72
CA CYS A 99 16.73 -22.50 -27.27
C CYS A 99 16.57 -23.94 -26.79
N ALA A 100 17.44 -24.84 -27.25
CA ALA A 100 17.62 -26.17 -26.69
C ALA A 100 19.03 -26.69 -27.04
N SER A 101 20.07 -26.18 -26.37
CA SER A 101 21.31 -26.90 -26.03
C SER A 101 22.37 -25.95 -25.49
N GLY A 102 22.91 -26.28 -24.31
CA GLY A 102 23.94 -25.54 -23.60
C GLY A 102 23.88 -25.88 -22.12
#